data_AF-A0AA85BRC6-F1
#
_entry.id   AF-A0AA85BRC6-F1
#
_cell.length_a   1.000
_cell.length_b   1.000
_cell.length_c   1.000
_cell.angle_alpha   90.00
_cell.angle_beta   90.00
_cell.angle_gamma   90.00
#
_symmetry.space_group_name_H-M   'P 1'
#
loop_
_entity.id
_entity.type
_entity.pdbx_description
1 polymer ?
#
loop_
_entity_poly.entity_id
_entity_poly.type
_entity_poly.pdbx_seq_one_letter_code
_entity_poly.pdbx_strand_id
1 'polypeptide(L)' 'MSSKIQLFRNILRELRHVRKNQKAPFDYSPVMQYVISEFRNNHLTDAQKCARENESVHLAETYLNYLQNLRKHSVSSYF' A
#
# COMPACT_ATOMS: atom_id res chain seq x y z
N MET A 1 -3.69 -4.05 16.57
CA MET A 1 -3.54 -4.52 15.17
C MET A 1 -4.52 -3.78 14.29
N SER A 2 -4.05 -3.22 13.17
CA SER A 2 -4.93 -2.58 12.19
C SER A 2 -5.66 -3.65 11.38
N SER A 3 -6.94 -3.48 11.04
CA SER A 3 -7.60 -4.42 10.14
C SER A 3 -6.97 -4.38 8.75
N LYS A 4 -7.06 -5.47 7.97
CA LYS A 4 -6.55 -5.54 6.58
C LYS A 4 -7.09 -4.38 5.71
N ILE A 5 -8.36 -4.02 5.92
CA ILE A 5 -9.00 -2.87 5.27
C ILE A 5 -8.36 -1.54 5.68
N GLN A 6 -8.02 -1.39 6.96
CA GLN A 6 -7.35 -0.18 7.45
C GLN A 6 -5.91 -0.10 6.92
N LEU A 7 -5.19 -1.22 6.84
CA LEU A 7 -3.86 -1.30 6.23
C LEU A 7 -3.91 -0.88 4.74
N PHE A 8 -4.86 -1.42 3.98
CA PHE A 8 -5.13 -1.02 2.60
C PHE A 8 -5.37 0.49 2.48
N ARG A 9 -6.30 1.04 3.28
CA ARG A 9 -6.63 2.48 3.27
C ARG A 9 -5.42 3.35 3.59
N ASN A 10 -4.56 2.91 4.52
CA ASN A 10 -3.34 3.63 4.89
C ASN A 10 -2.34 3.65 3.73
N ILE A 11 -2.13 2.53 3.04
CA ILE A 11 -1.28 2.46 1.84
C ILE A 11 -1.80 3.39 0.75
N LEU A 12 -3.11 3.36 0.47
CA LEU A 12 -3.71 4.26 -0.52
C LEU A 12 -3.52 5.73 -0.18
N ARG A 13 -3.60 6.09 1.11
CA ARG A 13 -3.37 7.46 1.58
C ARG A 13 -1.94 7.89 1.28
N GLU A 14 -0.95 7.06 1.58
CA GLU A 14 0.46 7.38 1.28
C GLU A 14 0.72 7.50 -0.23
N LEU A 15 0.17 6.59 -1.05
CA LEU A 15 0.30 6.68 -2.50
C LEU A 15 -0.34 7.96 -3.08
N ARG A 16 -1.45 8.42 -2.50
CA ARG A 16 -2.08 9.69 -2.89
C ARG A 16 -1.21 10.91 -2.55
N HIS A 17 -0.47 10.87 -1.44
CA HIS A 17 0.44 11.96 -1.09
C HIS A 17 1.54 12.17 -2.14
N VAL A 18 2.09 11.08 -2.70
CA VAL A 18 3.12 11.14 -3.75
C VAL A 18 2.56 11.74 -5.05
N ARG A 19 1.27 11.51 -5.35
CA ARG A 19 0.65 11.91 -6.63
C ARG A 19 -0.13 13.24 -6.56
N LYS A 20 -0.03 14.01 -5.47
CA LYS A 20 -0.82 15.24 -5.25
C LYS A 20 -0.75 16.25 -6.41
N ASN A 21 0.34 16.25 -7.19
CA ASN A 21 0.56 17.18 -8.31
C ASN A 21 0.39 16.53 -9.71
N GLN A 22 -0.11 15.29 -9.80
CA GLN A 22 -0.26 14.60 -11.08
C GLN A 22 -1.67 14.77 -11.66
N LYS A 23 -1.76 15.06 -12.97
CA LYS A 23 -3.03 15.27 -13.68
C LYS A 23 -3.80 13.97 -13.95
N ALA A 24 -3.10 12.85 -14.08
CA ALA A 24 -3.72 11.57 -14.40
C ALA A 24 -4.49 11.01 -13.18
N PRO A 25 -5.69 10.41 -13.37
CA PRO A 25 -6.47 9.88 -12.27
C PRO A 25 -5.69 8.85 -11.44
N PHE A 26 -5.96 8.81 -10.13
CA PHE A 26 -5.29 7.89 -9.20
C PHE A 26 -5.59 6.42 -9.52
N ASP A 27 -6.84 6.16 -9.89
CA ASP A 27 -7.41 4.82 -10.03
C ASP A 27 -6.80 4.03 -11.20
N TYR A 28 -6.29 4.71 -12.23
CA TYR A 28 -5.62 4.06 -13.37
C TYR A 28 -4.11 3.88 -13.18
N SER A 29 -3.54 4.26 -12.03
CA SER A 29 -2.11 4.05 -11.85
C SER A 29 -1.79 2.56 -11.73
N PRO A 30 -0.68 2.09 -12.34
CA PRO A 30 -0.25 0.70 -12.22
C PRO A 30 -0.09 0.26 -10.76
N VAL A 31 0.43 1.14 -9.91
CA VAL A 31 0.59 0.87 -8.48
C VAL A 31 -0.75 0.70 -7.77
N MET A 32 -1.77 1.50 -8.11
CA MET A 32 -3.11 1.35 -7.53
C MET A 32 -3.75 0.03 -7.95
N GLN A 33 -3.67 -0.31 -9.23
CA GLN A 33 -4.21 -1.58 -9.76
C GLN A 33 -3.54 -2.79 -9.11
N TYR A 34 -2.20 -2.75 -8.97
CA TYR A 34 -1.43 -3.79 -8.30
C TYR A 34 -1.84 -3.96 -6.83
N VAL A 35 -1.91 -2.87 -6.06
CA VAL A 35 -2.30 -2.96 -4.65
C VAL A 35 -3.73 -3.48 -4.51
N ILE A 36 -4.67 -3.07 -5.38
CA ILE A 36 -6.03 -3.62 -5.36
C ILE A 36 -6.02 -5.13 -5.64
N SER A 37 -5.26 -5.60 -6.64
CA SER A 37 -5.22 -7.03 -6.98
C SER A 37 -4.63 -7.86 -5.83
N GLU A 38 -3.57 -7.39 -5.18
CA GLU A 38 -2.95 -8.08 -4.04
C GLU A 38 -3.93 -8.24 -2.88
N PHE A 39 -4.63 -7.17 -2.49
CA PHE A 39 -5.61 -7.27 -1.40
C PHE A 39 -6.81 -8.15 -1.77
N ARG A 40 -7.30 -8.11 -3.01
CA ARG A 40 -8.40 -8.97 -3.45
C ARG A 40 -8.02 -10.45 -3.51
N ASN A 41 -6.86 -10.78 -4.07
CA ASN A 41 -6.42 -12.16 -4.24
C ASN A 41 -6.15 -12.85 -2.90
N ASN A 42 -5.64 -12.10 -1.91
CA ASN A 42 -5.40 -12.62 -0.57
C ASN A 42 -6.69 -12.75 0.27
N HIS A 43 -7.78 -12.09 -0.10
CA HIS A 43 -9.10 -12.24 0.54
C HIS A 43 -9.97 -13.37 -0.02
N LEU A 44 -9.62 -13.94 -1.18
CA LEU A 44 -10.47 -14.88 -1.93
C LEU A 44 -10.03 -16.36 -1.83
N THR A 45 -9.05 -16.70 -0.98
CA THR A 45 -8.51 -18.07 -0.93
C THR A 45 -8.42 -18.64 0.50
N ASP A 46 -9.59 -18.96 1.08
CA ASP A 46 -9.69 -19.54 2.42
C ASP A 46 -9.08 -20.96 2.55
N ALA A 47 -8.92 -21.69 1.43
CA ALA A 47 -8.58 -23.12 1.48
C ALA A 47 -7.08 -23.44 1.49
N GLN A 48 -6.21 -22.50 1.13
CA GLN A 48 -4.77 -22.76 1.02
C GLN A 48 -3.95 -21.51 1.36
N LYS A 49 -3.25 -21.54 2.51
CA LYS A 49 -2.12 -20.68 2.92
C LYS A 49 -2.43 -19.51 3.88
N CYS A 50 -2.80 -19.81 5.14
CA CYS A 50 -2.65 -18.84 6.24
C CYS A 50 -1.25 -18.19 6.28
N ALA A 51 -0.20 -18.94 5.89
CA ALA A 51 1.16 -18.43 5.78
C ALA A 51 1.29 -17.31 4.73
N ARG A 52 0.75 -17.50 3.51
CA ARG A 52 0.79 -16.49 2.44
C ARG A 52 0.03 -15.24 2.85
N GLU A 53 -1.13 -15.41 3.49
CA GLU A 53 -1.89 -14.27 3.95
C GLU A 53 -1.11 -13.46 5.00
N ASN A 54 -0.50 -14.14 5.98
CA ASN A 54 0.35 -13.49 6.98
C ASN A 54 1.58 -12.81 6.37
N GLU A 55 2.24 -13.45 5.41
CA GLU A 55 3.36 -12.88 4.65
C GLU A 55 2.92 -11.63 3.88
N SER A 56 1.75 -11.66 3.24
CA SER A 56 1.21 -10.53 2.49
C SER A 56 0.88 -9.34 3.39
N VAL A 57 0.34 -9.59 4.58
CA VAL A 57 0.07 -8.57 5.59
C VAL A 57 1.38 -7.97 6.09
N HIS A 58 2.37 -8.81 6.42
CA HIS A 58 3.68 -8.34 6.86
C HIS A 58 4.35 -7.47 5.79
N LEU A 59 4.34 -7.93 4.54
CA LEU A 59 4.90 -7.19 3.41
C LEU A 59 4.19 -5.83 3.22
N ALA A 60 2.86 -5.80 3.33
CA ALA A 60 2.08 -4.57 3.24
C ALA A 60 2.39 -3.60 4.39
N GLU A 61 2.59 -4.09 5.61
CA GLU A 61 3.03 -3.29 6.76
C GLU A 61 4.45 -2.72 6.54
N THR A 62 5.38 -3.54 6.03
CA THR A 62 6.74 -3.09 5.66
C THR A 62 6.68 -1.95 4.65
N TYR A 63 5.90 -2.10 3.58
CA TYR A 63 5.78 -1.05 2.56
C TYR A 63 5.08 0.21 3.10
N LEU A 64 4.06 0.06 3.94
CA LEU A 64 3.43 1.22 4.58
C LEU A 64 4.45 2.01 5.42
N ASN A 65 5.25 1.31 6.22
CA ASN A 65 6.31 1.92 7.02
C ASN A 65 7.34 2.64 6.13
N TYR A 66 7.77 1.99 5.05
CA TYR A 66 8.68 2.59 4.07
C TYR A 66 8.10 3.87 3.45
N LEU A 67 6.85 3.86 2.97
CA LEU A 67 6.20 5.02 2.38
C LEU A 67 6.04 6.18 3.37
N GLN A 68 5.69 5.87 4.63
CA GLN A 68 5.60 6.88 5.69
C GLN A 68 6.96 7.52 5.99
N ASN A 69 8.02 6.73 6.03
CA ASN A 69 9.38 7.23 6.21
C ASN A 69 9.84 8.06 5.02
N LEU A 70 9.58 7.61 3.78
CA LEU A 70 9.86 8.41 2.59
C LEU A 70 9.20 9.78 2.68
N ARG A 71 7.92 9.86 3.04
CA ARG A 71 7.23 11.16 3.20
C ARG A 71 7.85 12.00 4.33
N LYS A 72 8.24 11.38 5.44
CA LYS A 72 8.83 12.07 6.59
C LYS A 72 10.21 12.66 6.25
N HIS A 73 10.98 11.97 5.42
CA HIS A 73 12.37 12.31 5.12
C HIS A 73 12.59 12.97 3.74
N SER A 74 11.58 12.99 2.86
CA SER A 74 11.65 13.66 1.55
C SER A 74 11.72 15.19 1.61
N VAL A 75 11.65 15.79 2.81
CA VAL A 75 11.85 17.23 3.02
C VAL A 75 13.33 17.61 3.22
N SER A 76 14.25 16.63 3.23
CA SER A 76 15.69 16.88 3.50
C SER A 76 16.60 16.81 2.26
N SER A 77 16.11 17.20 1.09
CA SER A 77 16.93 17.40 -0.11
C SER A 77 16.78 18.84 -0.62
N TYR A 78 17.33 19.78 0.15
CA TYR A 78 17.79 21.08 -0.34
C TYR A 78 19.32 21.06 -0.30
N PHE A 79 19.92 20.72 -1.43
CA PHE A 79 21.20 21.24 -1.90
C PHE A 79 21.00 21.66 -3.35
#